data_AF-F6CTX5-F1
#
_entry.id   AF-F6CTX5-F1
#
_cell.length_a   1.000
_cell.length_b   1.000
_cell.length_c   1.000
_cell.angle_alpha   90.00
_cell.angle_beta   90.00
_cell.angle_gamma   90.00
#
_symmetry.space_group_name_H-M   'P 1'
#
loop_
_entity.id
_entity.type
_entity.pdbx_description
1 polymer ?
#
loop_
_entity_poly.entity_id
_entity_poly.type
_entity_poly.pdbx_seq_one_letter_code
_entity_poly.pdbx_strand_id
1 'polypeptide(L)'
;MISANIWFLAILTWLFSFGFSNNGAIATATSVTLVILLLAYFSLKMKIQRKRYSKSDFNDQYLKEIKEVMKEPKGIELSAYEERVRRNLLVVSFFALAFISLDLQINSESKLLGGITFSNLTPNKVYILLILIIGYELVHYVWNLITSFMHWRVRLTGVSTIELRGNVDAAFSSSNITPLDHTGKDENSNLYVWMFEQALQPKDDVNTSLQATHSTLEKVTEELQKNEQNSNTTHLETILKTLNGNVQSLNINVIKLIELAEHKRIDGSLLYFDQWFKLLKNSKNIQWIFLDFLLPISLGTIAIILLITEIT
;
A
#
# COMPACT_ATOMS: atom_id res chain seq x y z
N MET A 1 21.19 1.82 -1.17
CA MET A 1 22.03 1.91 0.05
C MET A 1 22.55 3.31 0.41
N ILE A 2 22.41 4.35 -0.44
CA ILE A 2 22.89 5.71 -0.12
C ILE A 2 21.92 6.51 0.79
N SER A 3 20.65 6.10 0.91
CA SER A 3 19.61 6.84 1.66
C SER A 3 19.73 6.78 3.19
N ALA A 4 20.41 5.76 3.75
CA ALA A 4 20.57 5.62 5.20
C ALA A 4 21.60 6.60 5.79
N ASN A 5 22.56 7.09 4.99
CA ASN A 5 23.59 8.01 5.47
C ASN A 5 23.11 9.46 5.65
N ILE A 6 22.02 9.87 4.98
CA ILE A 6 21.58 11.28 4.96
C ILE A 6 20.76 11.63 6.22
N TRP A 7 19.94 10.70 6.72
CA TRP A 7 19.22 10.87 7.99
C TRP A 7 20.18 10.91 9.18
N PHE A 8 21.24 10.09 9.15
CA PHE A 8 22.30 10.15 10.14
C PHE A 8 23.02 11.51 10.11
N LEU A 9 23.35 12.04 8.93
CA LEU A 9 23.94 13.37 8.76
C LEU A 9 23.03 14.50 9.25
N ALA A 10 21.72 14.44 9.00
CA ALA A 10 20.75 15.43 9.46
C ALA A 10 20.58 15.41 11.00
N ILE A 11 20.57 14.23 11.62
CA ILE A 11 20.57 14.07 13.07
C ILE A 11 21.89 14.60 13.67
N LEU A 12 23.03 14.33 13.02
CA LEU A 12 24.33 14.82 13.46
C LEU A 12 24.44 16.35 13.38
N THR A 13 23.91 16.96 12.31
CA THR A 13 23.89 18.43 12.17
C THR A 13 22.91 19.09 13.13
N TRP A 14 21.78 18.44 13.42
CA TRP A 14 20.83 18.90 14.42
C TRP A 14 21.43 18.84 15.84
N LEU A 15 22.11 17.74 16.20
CA LEU A 15 22.84 17.61 17.47
C LEU A 15 23.98 18.64 17.60
N PHE A 16 24.73 18.89 16.52
CA PHE A 16 25.81 19.89 16.53
C PHE A 16 25.32 21.34 16.66
N SER A 17 24.13 21.64 16.10
CA SER A 17 23.55 22.99 16.19
C SER A 17 23.02 23.32 17.59
N PHE A 18 22.60 22.29 18.35
CA PHE A 18 22.11 22.44 19.72
C PHE A 18 23.25 22.56 20.75
N GLY A 19 24.41 21.97 20.48
CA GLY A 19 25.54 21.94 21.41
C GLY A 19 26.45 23.18 21.45
N PHE A 20 26.34 24.11 20.48
CA PHE A 20 27.37 25.17 20.29
C PHE A 20 26.86 26.61 20.25
N SER A 21 25.56 26.89 20.46
CA SER A 21 25.04 28.26 20.40
C SER A 21 24.48 28.72 21.75
N ASN A 22 25.17 29.67 22.39
CA ASN A 22 24.65 30.39 23.56
C ASN A 22 23.42 31.28 23.25
N ASN A 23 23.03 31.41 21.96
CA ASN A 23 21.82 32.10 21.53
C ASN A 23 20.84 31.10 20.94
N GLY A 24 19.92 30.59 21.77
CA GLY A 24 18.89 29.61 21.39
C GLY A 24 17.99 30.05 20.24
N ALA A 25 17.79 31.36 20.06
CA ALA A 25 17.00 31.91 18.95
C ALA A 25 17.66 31.73 17.57
N ILE A 26 19.00 31.80 17.51
CA ILE A 26 19.73 31.67 16.23
C ILE A 26 19.83 30.19 15.83
N ALA A 27 20.02 29.29 16.80
CA ALA A 27 20.09 27.84 16.55
C ALA A 27 18.74 27.23 16.12
N THR A 28 17.64 27.73 16.66
CA THR A 28 16.29 27.33 16.24
C THR A 28 15.97 27.85 14.83
N ALA A 29 16.32 29.10 14.51
CA ALA A 29 16.12 29.64 13.17
C ALA A 29 16.93 28.90 12.08
N THR A 30 18.19 28.55 12.34
CA THR A 30 19.06 27.85 11.38
C THR A 30 18.68 26.39 11.18
N SER A 31 18.28 25.69 12.24
CA SER A 31 17.80 24.30 12.12
C SER A 31 16.50 24.20 11.33
N VAL A 32 15.56 25.13 11.53
CA VAL A 32 14.30 25.19 10.77
C VAL A 32 14.57 25.51 9.29
N THR A 33 15.44 26.47 8.97
CA THR A 33 15.79 26.77 7.57
C THR A 33 16.50 25.61 6.87
N LEU A 34 17.35 24.87 7.58
CA LEU A 34 18.05 23.70 7.02
C LEU A 34 17.08 22.55 6.72
N VAL A 35 16.10 22.31 7.60
CA VAL A 35 15.03 21.31 7.37
C VAL A 35 14.19 21.71 6.17
N ILE A 36 13.81 22.98 6.04
CA ILE A 36 13.05 23.49 4.89
C ILE A 36 13.85 23.32 3.59
N LEU A 37 15.15 23.64 3.59
CA LEU A 37 16.03 23.46 2.43
C LEU A 37 16.23 21.99 2.05
N LEU A 38 16.33 21.09 3.02
CA LEU A 38 16.42 19.65 2.78
C LEU A 38 15.11 19.09 2.20
N LEU A 39 13.96 19.55 2.70
CA LEU A 39 12.65 19.20 2.15
C LEU A 39 12.46 19.75 0.73
N ALA A 40 12.91 20.98 0.47
CA ALA A 40 12.88 21.59 -0.86
C ALA A 40 13.82 20.86 -1.84
N TYR A 41 15.04 20.50 -1.41
CA TYR A 41 15.98 19.72 -2.20
C TYR A 41 15.43 18.32 -2.51
N PHE A 42 14.79 17.67 -1.54
CA PHE A 42 14.14 16.38 -1.73
C PHE A 42 13.00 16.46 -2.75
N SER A 43 12.14 17.50 -2.64
CA SER A 43 11.07 17.78 -3.59
C SER A 43 11.60 18.03 -5.01
N LEU A 44 12.72 18.76 -5.14
CA LEU A 44 13.39 19.02 -6.41
C LEU A 44 14.02 17.75 -7.01
N LYS A 45 14.70 16.93 -6.19
CA LYS A 45 15.31 15.66 -6.61
C LYS A 45 14.26 14.63 -7.04
N MET A 46 13.11 14.60 -6.36
CA MET A 46 11.93 13.81 -6.76
C MET A 46 11.34 14.27 -8.10
N LYS A 47 11.46 15.56 -8.44
CA LYS A 47 11.06 16.09 -9.77
C LYS A 47 12.07 15.78 -10.89
N ILE A 48 13.34 15.51 -10.57
CA ILE A 48 14.43 15.43 -11.57
C ILE A 48 14.67 14.01 -12.15
N GLN A 49 14.01 12.95 -11.69
CA GLN A 49 14.16 11.59 -12.27
C GLN A 49 13.13 11.20 -13.35
N ARG A 50 12.72 12.10 -14.26
CA ARG A 50 11.87 11.71 -15.40
C ARG A 50 12.35 12.25 -16.74
N LYS A 51 12.97 11.35 -17.53
CA LYS A 51 13.08 11.21 -19.01
C LYS A 51 14.50 10.69 -19.36
N ARG A 52 14.75 9.66 -20.17
CA ARG A 52 14.00 8.89 -21.17
C ARG A 52 14.46 7.42 -21.16
N TYR A 53 13.51 6.56 -21.45
CA TYR A 53 13.65 5.14 -21.78
C TYR A 53 13.98 5.03 -23.29
N SER A 54 14.97 4.20 -23.68
CA SER A 54 15.19 3.74 -25.06
C SER A 54 15.81 2.32 -25.05
N LYS A 55 15.30 1.42 -25.92
CA LYS A 55 15.42 -0.07 -25.93
C LYS A 55 14.70 -0.81 -24.79
N SER A 56 14.08 0.02 -23.96
CA SER A 56 13.24 -0.10 -22.78
C SER A 56 11.77 -0.44 -23.03
N ASP A 57 11.28 -0.30 -24.26
CA ASP A 57 9.84 -0.26 -24.50
C ASP A 57 9.22 -1.67 -24.60
N PHE A 58 10.04 -2.67 -24.94
CA PHE A 58 9.67 -4.10 -24.86
C PHE A 58 9.53 -4.56 -23.40
N ASN A 59 10.37 -4.00 -22.52
CA ASN A 59 10.24 -4.16 -21.09
C ASN A 59 9.08 -3.33 -20.54
N ASP A 60 8.70 -2.21 -21.16
CA ASP A 60 7.58 -1.39 -20.68
C ASP A 60 6.23 -2.04 -20.93
N GLN A 61 6.03 -2.78 -22.03
CA GLN A 61 4.82 -3.57 -22.22
C GLN A 61 4.74 -4.70 -21.19
N TYR A 62 5.82 -5.47 -21.01
CA TYR A 62 5.91 -6.50 -19.97
C TYR A 62 5.80 -5.91 -18.54
N LEU A 63 6.37 -4.73 -18.28
CA LEU A 63 6.25 -4.02 -17.00
C LEU A 63 4.87 -3.39 -16.83
N LYS A 64 4.16 -3.08 -17.92
CA LYS A 64 2.78 -2.59 -17.89
C LYS A 64 1.85 -3.75 -17.60
N GLU A 65 2.05 -4.91 -18.24
CA GLU A 65 1.38 -6.17 -17.92
C GLU A 65 1.66 -6.58 -16.47
N ILE A 66 2.91 -6.53 -16.01
CA ILE A 66 3.25 -6.75 -14.59
C ILE A 66 2.58 -5.72 -13.68
N LYS A 67 2.56 -4.43 -14.04
CA LYS A 67 1.90 -3.39 -13.22
C LYS A 67 0.38 -3.50 -13.21
N GLU A 68 -0.23 -3.99 -14.28
CA GLU A 68 -1.66 -4.31 -14.36
C GLU A 68 -2.00 -5.53 -13.50
N VAL A 69 -1.07 -6.49 -13.40
CA VAL A 69 -1.21 -7.69 -12.58
C VAL A 69 -0.85 -7.44 -11.11
N MET A 70 0.02 -6.49 -10.78
CA MET A 70 0.38 -6.14 -9.39
C MET A 70 -0.74 -5.34 -8.72
N LYS A 71 -1.05 -5.64 -7.44
CA LYS A 71 -2.07 -4.85 -6.70
C LYS A 71 -1.62 -3.39 -6.60
N GLU A 72 -2.60 -2.51 -6.71
CA GLU A 72 -2.43 -1.12 -6.32
C GLU A 72 -1.90 -1.06 -4.88
N PRO A 73 -0.86 -0.25 -4.59
CA PRO A 73 -0.40 -0.06 -3.23
C PRO A 73 -1.54 0.52 -2.40
N LYS A 74 -2.19 -0.34 -1.61
CA LYS A 74 -3.16 0.08 -0.60
C LYS A 74 -2.43 0.97 0.39
N GLY A 75 -3.07 2.07 0.79
CA GLY A 75 -2.52 2.97 1.79
C GLY A 75 -2.15 2.21 3.07
N ILE A 76 -1.14 2.70 3.79
CA ILE A 76 -0.84 2.20 5.13
C ILE A 76 -1.97 2.70 6.04
N GLU A 77 -3.00 1.88 6.20
CA GLU A 77 -4.05 2.12 7.18
C GLU A 77 -3.54 1.72 8.55
N LEU A 78 -3.47 2.68 9.46
CA LEU A 78 -3.17 2.41 10.86
C LEU A 78 -4.36 1.65 11.45
N SER A 79 -4.08 0.56 12.15
CA SER A 79 -5.06 -0.14 12.95
C SER A 79 -5.61 0.78 14.04
N ALA A 80 -6.84 0.51 14.51
CA ALA A 80 -7.46 1.29 15.59
C ALA A 80 -6.61 1.32 16.88
N TYR A 81 -5.77 0.29 17.08
CA TYR A 81 -4.79 0.23 18.15
C TYR A 81 -3.63 1.20 17.93
N GLU A 82 -2.99 1.17 16.75
CA GLU A 82 -1.89 2.08 16.41
C GLU A 82 -2.34 3.55 16.46
N GLU A 83 -3.56 3.85 16.00
CA GLU A 83 -4.11 5.19 16.11
C GLU A 83 -4.30 5.65 17.56
N ARG A 84 -4.63 4.72 18.47
CA ARG A 84 -4.76 5.01 19.90
C ARG A 84 -3.43 5.37 20.50
N VAL A 85 -2.38 4.60 20.21
CA VAL A 85 -1.00 4.87 20.64
C VAL A 85 -0.54 6.23 20.09
N ARG A 86 -0.78 6.51 18.80
CA ARG A 86 -0.49 7.82 18.18
C ARG A 86 -1.18 8.97 18.92
N ARG A 87 -2.49 8.85 19.18
CA ARG A 87 -3.26 9.89 19.89
C ARG A 87 -2.75 10.09 21.32
N ASN A 88 -2.44 9.01 22.03
CA ASN A 88 -1.89 9.10 23.39
C ASN A 88 -0.55 9.85 23.39
N LEU A 89 0.38 9.48 22.50
CA LEU A 89 1.65 10.18 22.34
C LEU A 89 1.43 11.67 22.07
N LEU A 90 0.58 12.01 21.09
CA LEU A 90 0.28 13.41 20.76
C LEU A 90 -0.33 14.18 21.92
N VAL A 91 -1.30 13.60 22.63
CA VAL A 91 -1.99 14.24 23.74
C VAL A 91 -1.05 14.46 24.91
N VAL A 92 -0.29 13.43 25.33
CA VAL A 92 0.64 13.55 26.46
C VAL A 92 1.78 14.51 26.14
N SER A 93 2.34 14.45 24.93
CA SER A 93 3.39 15.38 24.52
C SER A 93 2.86 16.82 24.39
N PHE A 94 1.64 17.01 23.91
CA PHE A 94 1.00 18.34 23.91
C PHE A 94 0.77 18.87 25.32
N PHE A 95 0.30 18.03 26.25
CA PHE A 95 0.15 18.43 27.65
C PHE A 95 1.49 18.79 28.30
N ALA A 96 2.56 18.03 28.04
CA ALA A 96 3.89 18.37 28.54
C ALA A 96 4.38 19.72 28.00
N LEU A 97 4.19 19.98 26.70
CA LEU A 97 4.55 21.28 26.10
C LEU A 97 3.72 22.42 26.68
N ALA A 98 2.41 22.23 26.85
CA ALA A 98 1.53 23.23 27.46
C ALA A 98 1.90 23.50 28.92
N PHE A 99 2.27 22.44 29.67
CA PHE A 99 2.70 22.55 31.06
C PHE A 99 3.96 23.41 31.21
N ILE A 100 4.96 23.20 30.36
CA ILE A 100 6.19 24.01 30.32
C ILE A 100 5.88 25.43 29.81
N SER A 101 5.14 25.56 28.70
CA SER A 101 4.94 26.86 28.04
C SER A 101 4.07 27.83 28.84
N LEU A 102 3.19 27.31 29.69
CA LEU A 102 2.30 28.10 30.55
C LEU A 102 2.83 28.26 31.98
N ASP A 103 4.02 27.74 32.29
CA ASP A 103 4.61 27.72 33.63
C ASP A 103 3.62 27.22 34.71
N LEU A 104 2.97 26.08 34.43
CA LEU A 104 1.93 25.55 35.32
C LEU A 104 2.52 25.06 36.64
N GLN A 105 2.27 25.79 37.72
CA GLN A 105 2.66 25.37 39.06
C GLN A 105 1.58 24.51 39.71
N ILE A 106 1.99 23.39 40.32
CA ILE A 106 1.08 22.50 41.04
C ILE A 106 0.85 23.08 42.44
N ASN A 107 -0.37 23.58 42.67
CA ASN A 107 -0.77 24.01 44.01
C ASN A 107 -0.98 22.78 44.90
N SER A 108 -0.28 22.71 46.04
CA SER A 108 -0.40 21.61 47.02
C SER A 108 -1.81 21.47 47.62
N GLU A 109 -2.61 22.54 47.59
CA GLU A 109 -3.99 22.53 48.06
C GLU A 109 -4.99 22.04 47.00
N SER A 110 -4.55 21.91 45.74
CA SER A 110 -5.42 21.45 44.66
C SER A 110 -5.75 19.97 44.83
N LYS A 111 -7.04 19.68 45.01
CA LYS A 111 -7.58 18.32 45.02
C LYS A 111 -7.79 17.89 43.57
N LEU A 112 -6.93 17.00 43.08
CA LEU A 112 -7.12 16.44 41.74
C LEU A 112 -8.14 15.30 41.78
N LEU A 113 -8.96 15.19 40.72
CA LEU A 113 -9.86 14.07 40.36
C LEU A 113 -10.20 13.10 41.50
N GLY A 114 -11.26 13.40 42.27
CA GLY A 114 -11.76 12.49 43.32
C GLY A 114 -11.17 12.73 44.72
N GLY A 115 -10.43 13.82 44.93
CA GLY A 115 -10.00 14.25 46.26
C GLY A 115 -8.62 13.75 46.68
N ILE A 116 -7.83 13.23 45.73
CA ILE A 116 -6.46 12.78 46.01
C ILE A 116 -5.59 14.03 46.20
N THR A 117 -5.05 14.19 47.41
CA THR A 117 -4.08 15.24 47.74
C THR A 117 -2.67 14.69 47.56
N PHE A 118 -1.88 15.33 46.71
CA PHE A 118 -0.49 14.93 46.50
C PHE A 118 0.43 15.68 47.48
N SER A 119 0.67 15.11 48.65
CA SER A 119 1.75 15.59 49.53
C SER A 119 3.12 15.21 48.95
N ASN A 120 4.05 16.17 48.84
CA ASN A 120 5.43 15.99 48.34
C ASN A 120 5.62 15.72 46.82
N LEU A 121 4.69 16.19 45.98
CA LEU A 121 4.88 16.19 44.54
C LEU A 121 5.66 17.45 44.12
N THR A 122 6.96 17.29 43.90
CA THR A 122 7.79 18.37 43.35
C THR A 122 7.64 18.42 41.82
N PRO A 123 7.74 19.61 41.18
CA PRO A 123 7.71 19.74 39.72
C PRO A 123 8.68 18.78 39.02
N ASN A 124 9.90 18.63 39.55
CA ASN A 124 10.91 17.73 39.00
C ASN A 124 10.43 16.27 38.94
N LYS A 125 9.66 15.78 39.93
CA LYS A 125 9.10 14.41 39.89
C LYS A 125 8.06 14.28 38.78
N VAL A 126 7.28 15.33 38.54
CA VAL A 126 6.29 15.34 37.46
C VAL A 126 6.98 15.38 36.09
N TYR A 127 8.05 16.16 35.94
CA TYR A 127 8.84 16.18 34.70
C TYR A 127 9.46 14.81 34.40
N ILE A 128 10.07 14.16 35.39
CA ILE A 128 10.61 12.80 35.24
C ILE A 128 9.51 11.81 34.85
N LEU A 129 8.34 11.88 35.49
CA LEU A 129 7.20 11.01 35.15
C LEU A 129 6.73 11.23 33.71
N LEU A 130 6.59 12.49 33.27
CA LEU A 130 6.21 12.82 31.90
C LEU A 130 7.24 12.34 30.88
N ILE A 131 8.54 12.48 31.15
CA ILE A 131 9.62 11.95 30.30
C ILE A 131 9.48 10.43 30.14
N LEU A 132 9.24 9.71 31.24
CA LEU A 132 9.09 8.25 31.19
C LEU A 132 7.87 7.83 30.36
N ILE A 133 6.72 8.49 30.55
CA ILE A 133 5.49 8.18 29.80
C ILE A 133 5.67 8.49 28.32
N ILE A 134 6.17 9.68 27.97
CA ILE A 134 6.37 10.09 26.57
C ILE A 134 7.44 9.21 25.92
N GLY A 135 8.54 8.92 26.61
CA GLY A 135 9.61 8.06 26.11
C GLY A 135 9.11 6.64 25.80
N TYR A 136 8.30 6.06 26.69
CA TYR A 136 7.66 4.77 26.46
C TYR A 136 6.73 4.80 25.24
N GLU A 137 5.80 5.76 25.19
CA GLU A 137 4.85 5.87 24.07
C GLU A 137 5.56 6.16 22.74
N LEU A 138 6.65 6.92 22.75
CA LEU A 138 7.45 7.23 21.56
C LEU A 138 8.13 5.96 21.01
N VAL A 139 8.80 5.18 21.87
CA VAL A 139 9.43 3.92 21.46
C VAL A 139 8.39 2.93 20.93
N HIS A 140 7.27 2.79 21.64
CA HIS A 140 6.17 1.92 21.23
C HIS A 140 5.56 2.34 19.90
N TYR A 141 5.38 3.65 19.68
CA TYR A 141 4.88 4.19 18.44
C TYR A 141 5.84 3.96 17.26
N VAL A 142 7.14 4.22 17.46
CA VAL A 142 8.18 3.97 16.44
C VAL A 142 8.23 2.50 16.08
N TRP A 143 8.12 1.60 17.06
CA TRP A 143 8.05 0.16 16.81
C TRP A 143 6.86 -0.21 15.93
N ASN A 144 5.67 0.29 16.26
CA ASN A 144 4.47 0.07 15.45
C ASN A 144 4.65 0.60 14.02
N LEU A 145 5.19 1.80 13.83
CA LEU A 145 5.46 2.36 12.50
C LEU A 145 6.41 1.49 11.66
N ILE A 146 7.46 0.93 12.27
CA ILE A 146 8.37 0.00 11.59
C ILE A 146 7.59 -1.25 11.16
N THR A 147 6.76 -1.82 12.03
CA THR A 147 5.93 -2.99 11.70
C THR A 147 4.95 -2.69 10.57
N SER A 148 4.19 -1.58 10.62
CA SER A 148 3.26 -1.22 9.55
C SER A 148 4.00 -0.96 8.24
N PHE A 149 5.19 -0.34 8.29
CA PHE A 149 6.03 -0.14 7.10
C PHE A 149 6.54 -1.47 6.51
N MET A 150 6.94 -2.43 7.33
CA MET A 150 7.35 -3.76 6.87
C MET A 150 6.17 -4.52 6.25
N HIS A 151 4.98 -4.47 6.87
CA HIS A 151 3.76 -5.03 6.30
C HIS A 151 3.42 -4.40 4.95
N TRP A 152 3.50 -3.08 4.84
CA TRP A 152 3.30 -2.38 3.58
C TRP A 152 4.30 -2.82 2.52
N ARG A 153 5.58 -2.95 2.88
CA ARG A 153 6.62 -3.44 1.96
C ARG A 153 6.34 -4.86 1.48
N VAL A 154 5.83 -5.74 2.35
CA VAL A 154 5.39 -7.09 1.95
C VAL A 154 4.18 -7.03 1.03
N ARG A 155 3.21 -6.14 1.28
CA ARG A 155 2.04 -5.94 0.39
C ARG A 155 2.40 -5.44 -1.00
N LEU A 156 3.48 -4.65 -1.14
CA LEU A 156 3.96 -4.23 -2.46
C LEU A 156 4.39 -5.39 -3.36
N THR A 157 4.61 -6.59 -2.82
CA THR A 157 4.89 -7.78 -3.62
C THR A 157 3.63 -8.54 -4.02
N GLY A 158 2.45 -8.15 -3.53
CA GLY A 158 1.18 -8.80 -3.84
C GLY A 158 0.75 -8.70 -5.29
N VAL A 159 0.31 -9.83 -5.83
CA VAL A 159 -0.33 -9.93 -7.14
C VAL A 159 -1.83 -9.74 -6.97
N SER A 160 -2.46 -8.97 -7.87
CA SER A 160 -3.90 -8.75 -7.87
C SER A 160 -4.64 -10.05 -8.14
N THR A 161 -5.08 -10.69 -7.07
CA THR A 161 -6.14 -11.68 -7.16
C THR A 161 -7.41 -10.95 -7.57
N ILE A 162 -8.04 -11.40 -8.65
CA ILE A 162 -9.30 -10.84 -9.14
C ILE A 162 -10.35 -11.12 -8.05
N GLU A 163 -10.69 -10.08 -7.28
CA GLU A 163 -11.83 -10.13 -6.37
C GLU A 163 -13.10 -10.13 -7.23
N LEU A 164 -13.74 -11.29 -7.39
CA LEU A 164 -15.07 -11.38 -7.98
C LEU A 164 -16.08 -10.69 -7.05
N ARG A 165 -16.17 -9.36 -7.14
CA ARG A 165 -17.25 -8.57 -6.53
C ARG A 165 -18.51 -8.73 -7.37
N GLY A 166 -19.23 -9.81 -7.16
CA GLY A 166 -20.49 -10.08 -7.81
C GLY A 166 -21.23 -11.21 -7.10
N ASN A 167 -22.55 -11.08 -7.02
CA ASN A 167 -23.47 -12.00 -6.36
C ASN A 167 -23.18 -13.46 -6.81
N VAL A 168 -22.60 -14.27 -5.92
CA VAL A 168 -22.21 -15.67 -6.17
C VAL A 168 -23.43 -16.55 -6.51
N ASP A 169 -24.65 -16.05 -6.28
CA ASP A 169 -25.89 -16.72 -6.68
C ASP A 169 -26.12 -16.79 -8.20
N ALA A 170 -25.41 -16.02 -9.03
CA ALA A 170 -25.57 -16.07 -10.49
C ALA A 170 -24.59 -17.03 -11.20
N ALA A 171 -23.60 -17.60 -10.51
CA ALA A 171 -22.56 -18.46 -11.10
C ALA A 171 -22.76 -19.97 -10.84
N PHE A 172 -23.97 -20.37 -10.41
CA PHE A 172 -24.33 -21.76 -10.08
C PHE A 172 -24.63 -22.67 -11.32
N SER A 173 -23.90 -22.52 -12.43
CA SER A 173 -24.15 -23.35 -13.63
C SER A 173 -22.92 -24.02 -14.26
N SER A 174 -21.72 -23.91 -13.68
CA SER A 174 -20.59 -24.72 -14.13
C SER A 174 -19.88 -25.37 -12.94
N SER A 175 -20.22 -26.64 -12.72
CA SER A 175 -19.55 -27.54 -11.80
C SER A 175 -18.03 -27.53 -12.01
N ASN A 176 -17.29 -27.27 -10.92
CA ASN A 176 -15.88 -27.63 -10.66
C ASN A 176 -14.84 -26.51 -10.53
N ILE A 177 -15.23 -25.23 -10.51
CA ILE A 177 -14.31 -24.19 -10.02
C ILE A 177 -15.01 -23.46 -8.88
N THR A 178 -14.95 -24.05 -7.70
CA THR A 178 -15.07 -23.27 -6.46
C THR A 178 -13.69 -22.68 -6.20
N PRO A 179 -13.45 -21.39 -6.49
CA PRO A 179 -12.32 -20.72 -5.88
C PRO A 179 -12.66 -20.56 -4.40
N LEU A 180 -12.32 -21.58 -3.62
CA LEU A 180 -12.57 -21.66 -2.18
C LEU A 180 -11.79 -20.61 -1.37
N ASP A 181 -11.06 -19.68 -2.02
CA ASP A 181 -10.16 -18.75 -1.33
C ASP A 181 -10.30 -17.27 -1.72
N HIS A 182 -11.41 -16.87 -2.34
CA HIS A 182 -11.73 -15.43 -2.48
C HIS A 182 -12.29 -14.80 -1.18
N THR A 183 -12.26 -15.54 -0.06
CA THR A 183 -12.72 -15.04 1.26
C THR A 183 -11.59 -14.43 2.10
N GLY A 184 -10.35 -14.43 1.60
CA GLY A 184 -9.24 -13.75 2.24
C GLY A 184 -9.38 -12.22 2.12
N LYS A 185 -9.25 -11.50 3.25
CA LYS A 185 -9.13 -10.04 3.23
C LYS A 185 -7.98 -9.64 2.30
N ASP A 186 -8.10 -8.53 1.55
CA ASP A 186 -7.07 -8.05 0.59
C ASP A 186 -5.67 -7.98 1.21
N GLU A 187 -5.63 -7.81 2.54
CA GLU A 187 -4.46 -7.82 3.41
C GLU A 187 -3.53 -9.02 3.21
N ASN A 188 -4.08 -10.17 2.81
CA ASN A 188 -3.37 -11.45 2.70
C ASN A 188 -2.80 -11.70 1.30
N SER A 189 -3.14 -10.88 0.32
CA SER A 189 -2.64 -11.00 -1.05
C SER A 189 -1.19 -10.52 -1.11
N ASN A 190 -0.24 -11.46 -1.08
CA ASN A 190 1.20 -11.20 -1.21
C ASN A 190 1.81 -12.17 -2.24
N LEU A 191 3.03 -11.89 -2.72
CA LEU A 191 3.71 -12.73 -3.73
C LEU A 191 3.78 -14.20 -3.32
N TYR A 192 4.00 -14.46 -2.04
CA TYR A 192 4.16 -15.81 -1.52
C TYR A 192 2.85 -16.61 -1.61
N VAL A 193 1.73 -15.97 -1.25
CA VAL A 193 0.39 -16.54 -1.42
C VAL A 193 0.09 -16.79 -2.89
N TRP A 194 0.36 -15.82 -3.78
CA TRP A 194 0.18 -16.02 -5.22
C TRP A 194 1.05 -17.17 -5.75
N MET A 195 2.33 -17.24 -5.38
CA MET A 195 3.21 -18.34 -5.80
C MET A 195 2.70 -19.69 -5.33
N PHE A 196 2.16 -19.76 -4.12
CA PHE A 196 1.59 -20.98 -3.55
C PHE A 196 0.29 -21.37 -4.28
N GLU A 197 -0.59 -20.41 -4.56
CA GLU A 197 -1.80 -20.61 -5.36
C GLU A 197 -1.46 -21.10 -6.77
N GLN A 198 -0.49 -20.50 -7.44
CA GLN A 198 -0.04 -20.92 -8.78
C GLN A 198 0.65 -22.29 -8.76
N ALA A 199 1.34 -22.64 -7.68
CA ALA A 199 1.95 -23.96 -7.52
C ALA A 199 0.88 -25.06 -7.31
N LEU A 200 -0.28 -24.68 -6.77
CA LEU A 200 -1.41 -25.57 -6.50
C LEU A 200 -2.46 -25.62 -7.62
N GLN A 201 -2.52 -24.62 -8.51
CA GLN A 201 -3.42 -24.67 -9.66
C GLN A 201 -3.05 -25.86 -10.55
N PRO A 202 -3.98 -26.81 -10.76
CA PRO A 202 -3.75 -27.90 -11.70
C PRO A 202 -3.53 -27.27 -13.08
N LYS A 203 -2.37 -27.54 -13.69
CA LYS A 203 -2.08 -27.17 -15.10
C LYS A 203 -3.08 -27.80 -16.10
N ASP A 204 -3.98 -28.63 -15.60
CA ASP A 204 -4.83 -29.50 -16.37
C ASP A 204 -6.06 -28.79 -16.94
N ASP A 205 -6.53 -27.64 -16.42
CA ASP A 205 -7.86 -27.10 -16.80
C ASP A 205 -7.91 -26.45 -18.21
N VAL A 206 -6.90 -25.64 -18.55
CA VAL A 206 -6.76 -25.12 -19.93
C VAL A 206 -6.44 -26.25 -20.89
N ASN A 207 -5.58 -27.18 -20.46
CA ASN A 207 -5.19 -28.32 -21.28
C ASN A 207 -6.38 -29.28 -21.51
N THR A 208 -7.26 -29.46 -20.53
CA THR A 208 -8.48 -30.28 -20.66
C THR A 208 -9.55 -29.59 -21.51
N SER A 209 -9.74 -28.28 -21.43
CA SER A 209 -10.63 -27.57 -22.38
C SER A 209 -10.11 -27.62 -23.82
N LEU A 210 -8.79 -27.49 -24.00
CA LEU A 210 -8.15 -27.60 -25.30
C LEU A 210 -8.20 -29.05 -25.83
N GLN A 211 -7.99 -30.05 -24.97
CA GLN A 211 -8.17 -31.47 -25.28
C GLN A 211 -9.63 -31.85 -25.52
N ALA A 212 -10.59 -31.26 -24.83
CA ALA A 212 -12.02 -31.48 -25.06
C ALA A 212 -12.43 -30.92 -26.43
N THR A 213 -11.93 -29.73 -26.78
CA THR A 213 -12.15 -29.13 -28.10
C THR A 213 -11.47 -29.94 -29.21
N HIS A 214 -10.22 -30.37 -28.97
CA HIS A 214 -9.45 -31.23 -29.87
C HIS A 214 -10.14 -32.58 -30.10
N SER A 215 -10.57 -33.26 -29.03
CA SER A 215 -11.27 -34.54 -29.12
C SER A 215 -12.65 -34.41 -29.77
N THR A 216 -13.33 -33.27 -29.63
CA THR A 216 -14.57 -32.99 -30.37
C THR A 216 -14.29 -32.83 -31.86
N LEU A 217 -13.21 -32.13 -32.22
CA LEU A 217 -12.75 -32.01 -33.61
C LEU A 217 -12.29 -33.35 -34.20
N GLU A 218 -11.58 -34.18 -33.44
CA GLU A 218 -11.16 -35.52 -33.87
C GLU A 218 -12.38 -36.42 -34.11
N LYS A 219 -13.36 -36.43 -33.19
CA LYS A 219 -14.61 -37.19 -33.38
C LYS A 219 -15.36 -36.78 -34.64
N VAL A 220 -15.48 -35.47 -34.89
CA VAL A 220 -16.08 -34.96 -36.13
C VAL A 220 -15.27 -35.43 -37.34
N THR A 221 -13.94 -35.38 -37.28
CA THR A 221 -13.07 -35.81 -38.39
C THR A 221 -13.16 -37.31 -38.65
N GLU A 222 -13.23 -38.15 -37.62
CA GLU A 222 -13.42 -39.60 -37.73
C GLU A 222 -14.80 -39.97 -38.28
N GLU A 223 -15.86 -39.27 -37.85
CA GLU A 223 -17.22 -39.46 -38.38
C GLU A 223 -17.31 -39.07 -39.86
N LEU A 224 -16.57 -38.04 -40.28
CA LEU A 224 -16.45 -37.65 -41.69
C LEU A 224 -15.73 -38.72 -42.52
N GLN A 225 -14.64 -39.30 -42.02
CA GLN A 225 -13.91 -40.38 -42.70
C GLN A 225 -14.75 -41.68 -42.80
N LYS A 226 -15.52 -42.03 -41.76
CA LYS A 226 -16.38 -43.21 -41.77
C LYS A 226 -17.60 -43.05 -42.69
N ASN A 227 -18.17 -41.86 -42.76
CA ASN A 227 -19.31 -41.57 -43.64
C ASN A 227 -18.93 -41.37 -45.11
N GLU A 228 -17.65 -41.27 -45.46
CA GLU A 228 -17.20 -41.22 -46.86
C GLU A 228 -17.59 -42.50 -47.64
N GLN A 229 -17.88 -43.62 -46.95
CA GLN A 229 -18.39 -44.87 -47.54
C GLN A 229 -19.91 -44.99 -47.59
N ASN A 230 -20.67 -44.17 -46.85
CA ASN A 230 -22.14 -44.21 -46.81
C ASN A 230 -22.69 -42.84 -47.23
N SER A 231 -23.31 -42.78 -48.42
CA SER A 231 -23.77 -41.57 -49.12
C SER A 231 -24.94 -40.82 -48.44
N ASN A 232 -24.98 -40.71 -47.12
CA ASN A 232 -25.95 -39.90 -46.39
C ASN A 232 -25.45 -38.46 -46.26
N THR A 233 -25.53 -37.73 -47.37
CA THR A 233 -25.08 -36.34 -47.53
C THR A 233 -25.75 -35.35 -46.56
N THR A 234 -26.97 -35.63 -46.10
CA THR A 234 -27.78 -34.72 -45.26
C THR A 234 -27.26 -34.55 -43.82
N HIS A 235 -26.70 -35.60 -43.22
CA HIS A 235 -26.15 -35.51 -41.85
C HIS A 235 -24.85 -34.71 -41.83
N LEU A 236 -24.03 -34.93 -42.85
CA LEU A 236 -22.75 -34.27 -43.11
C LEU A 236 -22.93 -32.76 -43.29
N GLU A 237 -23.94 -32.34 -44.06
CA GLU A 237 -24.32 -30.94 -44.20
C GLU A 237 -24.73 -30.29 -42.87
N THR A 238 -25.39 -31.03 -41.98
CA THR A 238 -25.83 -30.51 -40.67
C THR A 238 -24.66 -30.27 -39.72
N ILE A 239 -23.68 -31.20 -39.70
CA ILE A 239 -22.45 -31.07 -38.91
C ILE A 239 -21.61 -29.90 -39.40
N LEU A 240 -21.39 -29.79 -40.72
CA LEU A 240 -20.65 -28.68 -41.31
C LEU A 240 -21.32 -27.34 -41.04
N LYS A 241 -22.66 -27.28 -41.10
CA LYS A 241 -23.42 -26.07 -40.78
C LYS A 241 -23.27 -25.66 -39.31
N THR A 242 -23.26 -26.63 -38.40
CA THR A 242 -23.08 -26.38 -36.95
C THR A 242 -21.66 -25.93 -36.63
N LEU A 243 -20.66 -26.61 -37.22
CA LEU A 243 -19.25 -26.24 -37.07
C LEU A 243 -18.99 -24.82 -37.61
N ASN A 244 -19.50 -24.52 -38.80
CA ASN A 244 -19.35 -23.20 -39.41
C ASN A 244 -20.05 -22.12 -38.57
N GLY A 245 -21.24 -22.42 -38.01
CA GLY A 245 -21.92 -21.53 -37.07
C GLY A 245 -21.10 -21.26 -35.80
N ASN A 246 -20.50 -22.30 -35.22
CA ASN A 246 -19.65 -22.18 -34.03
C ASN A 246 -18.38 -21.36 -34.32
N VAL A 247 -17.68 -21.65 -35.42
CA VAL A 247 -16.49 -20.90 -35.86
C VAL A 247 -16.83 -19.44 -36.14
N GLN A 248 -17.95 -19.18 -36.81
CA GLN A 248 -18.40 -17.82 -37.09
C GLN A 248 -18.75 -17.06 -35.79
N SER A 249 -19.41 -17.72 -34.84
CA SER A 249 -19.72 -17.11 -33.53
C SER A 249 -18.46 -16.80 -32.73
N LEU A 250 -17.47 -17.68 -32.73
CA LEU A 250 -16.17 -17.47 -32.11
C LEU A 250 -15.45 -16.28 -32.74
N ASN A 251 -15.42 -16.22 -34.07
CA ASN A 251 -14.77 -15.12 -34.79
C ASN A 251 -15.44 -13.76 -34.47
N ILE A 252 -16.78 -13.70 -34.45
CA ILE A 252 -17.52 -12.49 -34.06
C ILE A 252 -17.20 -12.09 -32.61
N ASN A 253 -17.12 -13.04 -31.69
CA ASN A 253 -16.79 -12.76 -30.29
C ASN A 253 -15.34 -12.28 -30.13
N VAL A 254 -14.40 -12.86 -30.86
CA VAL A 254 -12.99 -12.42 -30.89
C VAL A 254 -12.89 -11.01 -31.47
N ILE A 255 -13.55 -10.71 -32.58
CA ILE A 255 -13.58 -9.35 -33.17
C ILE A 255 -14.17 -8.35 -32.19
N LYS A 256 -15.30 -8.66 -31.53
CA LYS A 256 -15.88 -7.79 -30.51
C LYS A 256 -14.95 -7.57 -29.32
N LEU A 257 -14.22 -8.59 -28.88
CA LEU A 257 -13.21 -8.45 -27.82
C LEU A 257 -12.05 -7.56 -28.26
N ILE A 258 -11.59 -7.70 -29.50
CA ILE A 258 -10.56 -6.84 -30.09
C ILE A 258 -11.08 -5.40 -30.19
N GLU A 259 -12.28 -5.16 -30.71
CA GLU A 259 -12.87 -3.82 -30.80
C GLU A 259 -13.11 -3.19 -29.42
N LEU A 260 -13.51 -3.98 -28.42
CA LEU A 260 -13.62 -3.52 -27.04
C LEU A 260 -12.25 -3.23 -26.45
N ALA A 261 -11.22 -4.02 -26.73
CA ALA A 261 -9.87 -3.78 -26.25
C ALA A 261 -9.20 -2.57 -26.94
N GLU A 262 -9.47 -2.35 -28.23
CA GLU A 262 -8.87 -1.28 -29.04
C GLU A 262 -9.67 0.04 -29.02
N HIS A 263 -10.80 0.09 -28.29
CA HIS A 263 -11.62 1.28 -28.26
C HIS A 263 -10.85 2.45 -27.62
N LYS A 264 -10.47 3.47 -28.40
CA LYS A 264 -9.73 4.70 -27.98
C LYS A 264 -10.19 5.34 -26.66
N ARG A 265 -11.46 5.17 -26.30
CA ARG A 265 -12.02 5.65 -25.02
C ARG A 265 -11.45 4.93 -23.80
N ILE A 266 -11.12 3.64 -23.91
CA ILE A 266 -10.53 2.85 -22.82
C ILE A 266 -9.10 3.31 -22.57
N ASP A 267 -8.30 3.49 -23.63
CA ASP A 267 -6.95 4.06 -23.50
C ASP A 267 -6.95 5.45 -22.86
N GLY A 268 -7.85 6.33 -23.31
CA GLY A 268 -8.02 7.65 -22.71
C GLY A 268 -8.42 7.59 -21.24
N SER A 269 -9.39 6.72 -20.90
CA SER A 269 -9.88 6.56 -19.53
C SER A 269 -8.82 5.96 -18.60
N LEU A 270 -8.07 4.97 -19.08
CA LEU A 270 -6.94 4.37 -18.37
C LEU A 270 -5.83 5.40 -18.14
N LEU A 271 -5.52 6.25 -19.13
CA LEU A 271 -4.53 7.30 -18.97
C LEU A 271 -4.92 8.33 -17.90
N TYR A 272 -6.18 8.75 -17.86
CA TYR A 272 -6.67 9.63 -16.79
C TYR A 272 -6.65 8.92 -15.44
N PHE A 273 -7.15 7.68 -15.38
CA PHE A 273 -7.12 6.86 -14.17
C PHE A 273 -5.70 6.75 -13.60
N ASP A 274 -4.72 6.41 -14.44
CA ASP A 274 -3.30 6.31 -14.09
C ASP A 274 -2.74 7.59 -13.49
N GLN A 275 -3.12 8.75 -14.06
CA GLN A 275 -2.67 10.04 -13.58
C GLN A 275 -3.27 10.36 -12.21
N TRP A 276 -4.58 10.20 -12.05
CA TRP A 276 -5.28 10.38 -10.77
C TRP A 276 -4.76 9.42 -9.71
N PHE A 277 -4.52 8.17 -10.08
CA PHE A 277 -3.97 7.14 -9.21
C PHE A 277 -2.55 7.50 -8.75
N LYS A 278 -1.68 7.97 -9.65
CA LYS A 278 -0.34 8.47 -9.29
C LYS A 278 -0.42 9.64 -8.32
N LEU A 279 -1.35 10.57 -8.53
CA LEU A 279 -1.57 11.70 -7.61
C LEU A 279 -2.07 11.23 -6.24
N LEU A 280 -3.03 10.29 -6.21
CA LEU A 280 -3.56 9.71 -4.97
C LEU A 280 -2.45 9.00 -4.18
N LYS A 281 -1.67 8.14 -4.83
CA LYS A 281 -0.52 7.45 -4.22
C LYS A 281 0.48 8.43 -3.62
N ASN A 282 0.82 9.49 -4.35
CA ASN A 282 1.74 10.51 -3.87
C ASN A 282 1.16 11.28 -2.67
N SER A 283 -0.12 11.66 -2.73
CA SER A 283 -0.80 12.36 -1.64
C SER A 283 -0.85 11.51 -0.37
N LYS A 284 -1.19 10.22 -0.49
CA LYS A 284 -1.20 9.28 0.66
C LYS A 284 0.20 9.07 1.25
N ASN A 285 1.23 8.95 0.42
CA ASN A 285 2.60 8.85 0.90
C ASN A 285 3.04 10.11 1.65
N ILE A 286 2.70 11.30 1.14
CA ILE A 286 2.99 12.57 1.81
C ILE A 286 2.22 12.65 3.14
N GLN A 287 0.93 12.33 3.13
CA GLN A 287 0.10 12.31 4.34
C GLN A 287 0.73 11.43 5.41
N TRP A 288 1.13 10.20 5.05
CA TRP A 288 1.74 9.26 5.96
C TRP A 288 3.09 9.76 6.50
N ILE A 289 3.96 10.29 5.64
CA ILE A 289 5.28 10.79 6.06
C ILE A 289 5.13 12.00 6.99
N PHE A 290 4.27 12.96 6.66
CA PHE A 290 4.19 14.20 7.43
C PHE A 290 3.30 14.07 8.67
N LEU A 291 2.08 13.56 8.51
CA LEU A 291 1.10 13.53 9.59
C LEU A 291 1.27 12.31 10.49
N ASP A 292 1.59 11.14 9.93
CA ASP A 292 1.67 9.92 10.72
C ASP A 292 3.08 9.71 11.28
N PHE A 293 4.13 9.97 10.49
CA PHE A 293 5.50 9.75 10.94
C PHE A 293 6.10 10.99 11.61
N LEU A 294 6.23 12.11 10.88
CA LEU A 294 7.04 13.24 11.32
C LEU A 294 6.42 13.98 12.51
N LEU A 295 5.11 14.24 12.48
CA LEU A 295 4.43 15.06 13.49
C LEU A 295 4.48 14.43 14.90
N PRO A 296 4.10 13.16 15.13
CA PRO A 296 4.12 12.59 16.49
C PRO A 296 5.54 12.41 17.03
N ILE A 297 6.48 12.00 16.17
CA ILE A 297 7.87 11.79 16.58
C ILE A 297 8.54 13.12 16.95
N SER A 298 8.37 14.15 16.11
CA SER A 298 8.95 15.47 16.40
C SER A 298 8.38 16.08 17.67
N LEU A 299 7.05 16.03 17.85
CA LEU A 299 6.38 16.60 19.02
C LEU A 299 6.77 15.87 20.31
N GLY A 300 6.83 14.53 20.30
CA GLY A 300 7.32 13.74 21.43
C GLY A 300 8.79 13.98 21.76
N THR A 301 9.65 14.07 20.75
CA THR A 301 11.08 14.34 20.93
C THR A 301 11.33 15.73 21.48
N ILE A 302 10.65 16.76 20.94
CA ILE A 302 10.75 18.14 21.44
C ILE A 302 10.27 18.24 22.89
N ALA A 303 9.14 17.59 23.23
CA ALA A 303 8.64 17.56 24.60
C ALA A 303 9.64 16.95 25.58
N ILE A 304 10.28 15.82 25.22
CA ILE A 304 11.33 15.20 26.04
C ILE A 304 12.51 16.15 26.25
N ILE A 305 13.02 16.78 25.18
CA ILE A 305 14.17 17.69 25.28
C ILE A 305 13.86 18.85 26.21
N LEU A 306 12.70 19.49 26.05
CA LEU A 306 12.31 20.62 26.90
C LEU A 306 12.10 20.20 28.37
N LEU A 307 11.54 19.01 28.62
CA LEU A 307 11.43 18.48 29.97
C LEU A 307 12.81 18.21 30.59
N ILE A 308 13.78 17.72 29.80
CA ILE A 308 15.15 17.49 30.28
C ILE A 308 15.81 18.83 30.62
N THR A 309 15.67 19.85 29.77
CA THR A 309 16.26 21.18 30.02
C THR A 309 15.68 21.85 31.26
N GLU A 310 14.43 21.56 31.62
CA GLU A 310 13.79 22.12 32.83
C GLU A 310 14.23 21.40 34.11
N ILE A 311 14.71 20.16 34.01
CA ILE A 311 15.23 19.39 35.15
C ILE A 311 16.68 19.79 35.47
N THR A 312 17.49 20.09 34.44
CA THR A 312 18.92 20.40 34.54
C THR A 312 19.17 21.84 34.94
#